data_AF-A0A0F7Y239-F1
#
_entry.id   AF-A0A0F7Y239-F1
#
_cell.length_a   1.000
_cell.length_b   1.000
_cell.length_c   1.000
_cell.angle_alpha   90.00
_cell.angle_beta   90.00
_cell.angle_gamma   90.00
#
_symmetry.space_group_name_H-M   'P 1'
#
loop_
_entity.id
_entity.type
_entity.pdbx_description
1 polymer ?
#
loop_
_entity_poly.entity_id
_entity_poly.type
_entity_poly.pdbx_seq_one_letter_code
_entity_poly.pdbx_strand_id
1 'polypeptide(L)'
;MRHGRDRDGTVRWALIESVRAWSTIDRLSMYLAGVVVFSLGALFFITSHLGTDPLDVFVIGLNGKLGWGLGACSAIFSIIMLAWWTLWNKRWPPISPFVTTTLTGLFIDLWLLLELDTLLSARFTPYVMLAIGLALCAYASALIIMSGIGIRVIDLLVITIMRKLGWSFTLAKMVLEISIFLLGWGLGGPFGIGTIAFLLIIAPLIRPFMNLNERYLRLSNYGLGRRQSPLAE
;
A
#
# COMPACT_ATOMS: atom_id res chain seq x y z
N MET A 1 0.57 -6.95 42.62
CA MET A 1 1.53 -7.80 41.87
C MET A 1 0.76 -8.90 41.14
N ARG A 2 0.50 -8.76 39.84
CA ARG A 2 0.07 -9.87 38.96
C ARG A 2 0.76 -9.70 37.61
N HIS A 3 1.99 -10.19 37.56
CA HIS A 3 2.77 -10.39 36.35
C HIS A 3 2.39 -11.76 35.74
N GLY A 4 2.35 -11.84 34.42
CA GLY A 4 2.64 -13.09 33.70
C GLY A 4 1.47 -13.98 33.30
N ARG A 5 0.47 -13.47 32.57
CA ARG A 5 -0.43 -14.36 31.81
C ARG A 5 -0.74 -13.74 30.43
N ASP A 6 -0.42 -14.51 29.39
CA ASP A 6 -0.89 -14.40 27.99
C ASP A 6 -0.10 -13.61 26.93
N ARG A 7 1.23 -13.80 26.88
CA ARG A 7 2.06 -13.36 25.72
C ARG A 7 1.97 -14.31 24.52
N ASP A 8 1.77 -15.61 24.73
CA ASP A 8 1.67 -16.60 23.65
C ASP A 8 0.27 -16.64 23.00
N GLY A 9 -0.78 -16.36 23.79
CA GLY A 9 -2.16 -16.34 23.30
C GLY A 9 -2.43 -15.24 22.28
N THR A 10 -1.86 -14.05 22.45
CA THR A 10 -2.05 -12.92 21.53
C THR A 10 -1.29 -13.08 20.21
N VAL A 11 -0.08 -13.68 20.24
CA VAL A 11 0.72 -13.93 19.04
C VAL A 11 0.12 -15.07 18.22
N ARG A 12 -0.28 -16.18 18.86
CA ARG A 12 -1.01 -17.26 18.18
C ARG A 12 -2.34 -16.76 17.60
N TRP A 13 -3.07 -15.89 18.31
CA TRP A 13 -4.29 -15.28 17.78
C TRP A 13 -4.04 -14.46 16.52
N ALA A 14 -3.06 -13.56 16.52
CA ALA A 14 -2.74 -12.73 15.36
C ALA A 14 -2.28 -13.57 14.15
N LEU A 15 -1.51 -14.63 14.40
CA LEU A 15 -1.09 -15.57 13.35
C LEU A 15 -2.27 -16.40 12.82
N ILE A 16 -3.14 -16.93 13.67
CA ILE A 16 -4.31 -17.71 13.26
C ILE A 16 -5.32 -16.84 12.52
N GLU A 17 -5.54 -15.61 12.97
CA GLU A 17 -6.49 -14.68 12.36
C GLU A 17 -5.98 -14.15 11.01
N SER A 18 -4.67 -13.89 10.89
CA SER A 18 -4.06 -13.62 9.59
C SER A 18 -4.20 -14.83 8.66
N VAL A 19 -3.81 -16.04 9.07
CA VAL A 19 -3.96 -17.27 8.27
C VAL A 19 -5.42 -17.54 7.87
N ARG A 20 -6.39 -17.28 8.75
CA ARG A 20 -7.82 -17.42 8.46
C ARG A 20 -8.34 -16.35 7.49
N ALA A 21 -7.74 -15.15 7.49
CA ALA A 21 -8.03 -14.15 6.47
C ALA A 21 -7.58 -14.63 5.07
N TRP A 22 -6.45 -15.33 4.98
CA TRP A 22 -5.94 -15.94 3.73
C TRP A 22 -6.75 -17.18 3.26
N SER A 23 -7.54 -17.80 4.13
CA SER A 23 -8.19 -19.08 3.83
C SER A 23 -9.52 -18.97 3.07
N THR A 24 -10.07 -17.77 2.91
CA THR A 24 -11.34 -17.56 2.18
C THR A 24 -11.04 -17.14 0.75
N ILE A 25 -11.49 -17.92 -0.23
CA ILE A 25 -11.27 -17.69 -1.67
C ILE A 25 -11.73 -16.27 -2.08
N ASP A 26 -12.86 -15.81 -1.54
CA ASP A 26 -13.39 -14.47 -1.84
C ASP A 26 -12.47 -13.34 -1.36
N ARG A 27 -11.86 -13.49 -0.18
CA ARG A 27 -10.92 -12.50 0.36
C ARG A 27 -9.62 -12.50 -0.42
N LEU A 28 -9.11 -13.68 -0.73
CA LEU A 28 -7.86 -13.87 -1.45
C LEU A 28 -7.96 -13.33 -2.89
N SER A 29 -9.05 -13.66 -3.59
CA SER A 29 -9.28 -13.16 -4.95
C SER A 29 -9.42 -11.65 -4.99
N MET A 30 -10.16 -11.05 -4.05
CA MET A 30 -10.29 -9.59 -3.95
C MET A 30 -8.96 -8.91 -3.62
N TYR A 31 -8.15 -9.50 -2.73
CA TYR A 31 -6.81 -9.04 -2.41
C TYR A 31 -5.87 -9.12 -3.63
N LEU A 32 -5.78 -10.27 -4.30
CA LEU A 32 -4.92 -10.46 -5.47
C LEU A 32 -5.33 -9.56 -6.64
N ALA A 33 -6.62 -9.45 -6.91
CA ALA A 33 -7.15 -8.52 -7.90
C ALA A 33 -6.77 -7.07 -7.55
N GLY A 34 -6.90 -6.70 -6.28
CA GLY A 34 -6.44 -5.41 -5.78
C GLY A 34 -4.96 -5.17 -6.03
N VAL A 35 -4.08 -6.13 -5.70
CA VAL A 35 -2.64 -5.99 -5.91
C VAL A 35 -2.28 -5.86 -7.40
N VAL A 36 -2.88 -6.68 -8.26
CA VAL A 36 -2.69 -6.61 -9.72
C VAL A 36 -3.12 -5.26 -10.26
N VAL A 37 -4.33 -4.80 -9.91
CA VAL A 37 -4.86 -3.50 -10.37
C VAL A 37 -4.02 -2.35 -9.81
N PHE A 38 -3.53 -2.45 -8.56
CA PHE A 38 -2.66 -1.44 -7.96
C PHE A 38 -1.36 -1.32 -8.74
N SER A 39 -0.70 -2.44 -9.01
CA SER A 39 0.57 -2.48 -9.76
C SER A 39 0.42 -1.94 -11.18
N LEU A 40 -0.72 -2.18 -11.83
CA LEU A 40 -1.02 -1.59 -13.13
C LEU A 40 -1.21 -0.08 -13.01
N GLY A 41 -1.95 0.40 -12.01
CA GLY A 41 -2.10 1.83 -11.73
C GLY A 41 -0.75 2.53 -11.46
N ALA A 42 0.14 1.87 -10.71
CA ALA A 42 1.49 2.34 -10.45
C ALA A 42 2.32 2.42 -11.75
N LEU A 43 2.21 1.43 -12.65
CA LEU A 43 2.83 1.51 -13.98
C LEU A 43 2.38 2.75 -14.76
N PHE A 44 1.07 3.03 -14.79
CA PHE A 44 0.55 4.25 -15.43
C PHE A 44 1.15 5.53 -14.84
N PHE A 45 1.33 5.60 -13.51
CA PHE A 45 2.01 6.71 -12.84
C PHE A 45 3.46 6.84 -13.28
N ILE A 46 4.23 5.75 -13.19
CA ILE A 46 5.65 5.71 -13.51
C ILE A 46 5.87 6.14 -14.96
N THR A 47 5.10 5.58 -15.89
CA THR A 47 5.22 5.86 -17.33
C THR A 47 4.66 7.25 -17.71
N SER A 48 3.81 7.87 -16.89
CA SER A 48 3.35 9.25 -17.16
C SER A 48 4.48 10.28 -17.08
N HIS A 49 5.58 9.96 -16.38
CA HIS A 49 6.67 10.89 -16.08
C HIS A 49 6.26 12.19 -15.36
N LEU A 50 5.06 12.23 -14.76
CA LEU A 50 4.54 13.38 -14.00
C LEU A 50 4.78 13.24 -12.49
N GLY A 51 5.53 12.23 -12.04
CA GLY A 51 5.69 11.83 -10.65
C GLY A 51 4.90 10.56 -10.31
N THR A 52 5.16 9.98 -9.14
CA THR A 52 4.52 8.73 -8.67
C THR A 52 4.17 8.80 -7.18
N ASP A 53 3.62 7.73 -6.61
CA ASP A 53 3.32 7.66 -5.18
C ASP A 53 4.58 7.69 -4.29
N PRO A 54 4.50 8.21 -3.06
CA PRO A 54 5.65 8.40 -2.19
C PRO A 54 6.53 7.16 -1.98
N LEU A 55 5.93 5.97 -1.91
CA LEU A 55 6.69 4.74 -1.75
C LEU A 55 7.46 4.43 -3.02
N ASP A 56 6.81 4.52 -4.18
CA ASP A 56 7.44 4.28 -5.46
C ASP A 56 8.54 5.31 -5.78
N VAL A 57 8.43 6.57 -5.33
CA VAL A 57 9.54 7.54 -5.41
C VAL A 57 10.79 6.97 -4.72
N PHE A 58 10.62 6.40 -3.51
CA PHE A 58 11.72 5.77 -2.78
C PHE A 58 12.23 4.50 -3.46
N VAL A 59 11.33 3.60 -3.86
CA VAL A 59 11.69 2.31 -4.46
C VAL A 59 12.39 2.51 -5.80
N ILE A 60 11.93 3.44 -6.64
CA ILE A 60 12.56 3.77 -7.92
C ILE A 60 13.93 4.43 -7.69
N GLY A 61 14.03 5.38 -6.76
CA GLY A 61 15.31 6.00 -6.40
C GLY A 61 16.33 4.96 -5.89
N LEU A 62 15.88 4.02 -5.06
CA LEU A 62 16.71 2.91 -4.58
C LEU A 62 17.12 1.96 -5.72
N ASN A 63 16.19 1.64 -6.62
CA ASN A 63 16.46 0.80 -7.78
C ASN A 63 17.47 1.46 -8.73
N GLY A 64 17.44 2.80 -8.88
CA GLY A 64 18.44 3.54 -9.65
C GLY A 64 19.86 3.44 -9.08
N LYS A 65 20.03 3.04 -7.81
CA LYS A 65 21.34 2.79 -7.18
C LYS A 65 21.74 1.31 -7.17
N LEU A 66 20.78 0.40 -6.97
CA LEU A 66 21.04 -1.03 -6.81
C LEU A 66 20.89 -1.84 -8.11
N GLY A 67 19.95 -1.48 -8.98
CA GLY A 67 19.62 -2.21 -10.20
C GLY A 67 18.98 -3.58 -9.98
N TRP A 68 18.30 -3.79 -8.84
CA TRP A 68 17.75 -5.10 -8.44
C TRP A 68 16.27 -5.32 -8.82
N GLY A 69 15.62 -4.31 -9.40
CA GLY A 69 14.18 -4.32 -9.69
C GLY A 69 13.35 -3.68 -8.57
N LEU A 70 12.12 -3.28 -8.91
CA LEU A 70 11.18 -2.63 -7.98
C LEU A 70 10.64 -3.62 -6.95
N GLY A 71 10.45 -4.89 -7.32
CA GLY A 71 10.07 -5.97 -6.42
C GLY A 71 11.10 -6.21 -5.32
N ALA A 72 12.38 -6.29 -5.67
CA ALA A 72 13.45 -6.46 -4.68
C ALA A 72 13.60 -5.23 -3.79
N CYS A 73 13.59 -4.02 -4.37
CA CYS A 73 13.71 -2.77 -3.62
C CYS A 73 12.53 -2.54 -2.65
N SER A 74 11.30 -2.86 -3.08
CA SER A 74 10.11 -2.78 -2.24
C SER A 74 10.08 -3.85 -1.13
N ALA A 75 10.64 -5.04 -1.38
CA ALA A 75 10.84 -6.06 -0.35
C ALA A 75 11.82 -5.59 0.73
N ILE A 76 12.96 -5.01 0.33
CA ILE A 76 13.97 -4.46 1.26
C ILE A 76 13.35 -3.36 2.11
N PHE A 77 12.64 -2.41 1.48
CA PHE A 77 11.94 -1.36 2.21
C PHE A 77 10.97 -1.95 3.25
N SER A 78 10.17 -2.95 2.84
CA SER A 78 9.21 -3.61 3.72
C SER A 78 9.90 -4.29 4.90
N ILE A 79 11.02 -4.98 4.67
CA ILE A 79 11.80 -5.63 5.72
C ILE A 79 12.31 -4.58 6.73
N ILE A 80 12.89 -3.48 6.25
CA ILE A 80 13.43 -2.41 7.11
C ILE A 80 12.32 -1.79 7.95
N MET A 81 11.19 -1.43 7.33
CA MET A 81 10.06 -0.83 8.03
C MET A 81 9.42 -1.78 9.04
N LEU A 82 9.28 -3.07 8.71
CA LEU A 82 8.75 -4.07 9.63
C LEU A 82 9.73 -4.39 10.76
N ALA A 83 11.04 -4.36 10.51
CA ALA A 83 12.05 -4.48 11.55
C ALA A 83 11.99 -3.30 12.52
N TRP A 84 11.87 -2.08 12.01
CA TRP A 84 11.65 -0.88 12.82
C TRP A 84 10.37 -0.99 13.65
N TRP A 85 9.27 -1.42 13.02
CA TRP A 85 8.00 -1.66 13.71
C TRP A 85 8.13 -2.71 14.82
N THR A 86 8.87 -3.79 14.57
CA THR A 86 9.14 -4.87 15.53
C THR A 86 9.93 -4.36 16.73
N LEU A 87 10.98 -3.56 16.50
CA LEU A 87 11.77 -2.95 17.57
C LEU A 87 10.91 -2.04 18.44
N TRP A 88 10.03 -1.25 17.82
CA TRP A 88 9.15 -0.33 18.53
C TRP A 88 8.03 -1.03 19.32
N ASN A 89 7.45 -2.11 18.78
CA ASN A 89 6.33 -2.82 19.41
C ASN A 89 6.74 -4.02 20.26
N LYS A 90 7.99 -4.47 20.15
CA LYS A 90 8.53 -5.68 20.79
C LYS A 90 7.66 -6.92 20.53
N ARG A 91 7.12 -7.03 19.31
CA ARG A 91 6.23 -8.11 18.84
C ARG A 91 6.46 -8.36 17.36
N TRP A 92 6.16 -9.59 16.92
CA TRP A 92 6.25 -9.97 15.51
C TRP A 92 5.21 -9.21 14.66
N PRO A 93 5.60 -8.67 13.51
CA PRO A 93 4.69 -7.97 12.62
C PRO A 93 3.79 -8.96 11.89
N PRO A 94 2.60 -8.53 11.46
CA PRO A 94 1.82 -9.31 10.50
C PRO A 94 2.64 -9.47 9.20
N ILE A 95 2.52 -10.63 8.54
CA ILE A 95 3.24 -10.90 7.29
C ILE A 95 2.61 -10.20 6.08
N SER A 96 1.33 -9.84 6.17
CA SER A 96 0.59 -9.29 5.04
C SER A 96 1.16 -8.00 4.44
N PRO A 97 1.74 -7.03 5.19
CA PRO A 97 2.33 -5.84 4.60
C PRO A 97 3.58 -6.12 3.78
N PHE A 98 4.38 -7.10 4.20
CA PHE A 98 5.53 -7.55 3.43
C PHE A 98 5.09 -8.18 2.11
N VAL A 99 4.11 -9.09 2.16
CA VAL A 99 3.59 -9.76 0.96
C VAL A 99 2.95 -8.76 0.02
N THR A 100 2.09 -7.86 0.52
CA THR A 100 1.38 -6.87 -0.31
C THR A 100 2.36 -5.97 -1.05
N THR A 101 3.34 -5.43 -0.34
CA THR A 101 4.28 -4.44 -0.89
C THR A 101 5.24 -5.11 -1.88
N THR A 102 5.79 -6.28 -1.53
CA THR A 102 6.69 -7.04 -2.41
C THR A 102 5.98 -7.53 -3.66
N LEU A 103 4.78 -8.09 -3.51
CA LEU A 103 4.00 -8.61 -4.64
C LEU A 103 3.61 -7.49 -5.60
N THR A 104 3.25 -6.31 -5.07
CA THR A 104 2.99 -5.12 -5.89
C THR A 104 4.22 -4.75 -6.72
N GLY A 105 5.41 -4.65 -6.11
CA GLY A 105 6.64 -4.33 -6.83
C GLY A 105 7.02 -5.37 -7.88
N LEU A 106 6.85 -6.66 -7.57
CA LEU A 106 7.10 -7.75 -8.52
C LEU A 106 6.17 -7.69 -9.73
N PHE A 107 4.90 -7.33 -9.54
CA PHE A 107 3.99 -7.13 -10.67
C PHE A 107 4.37 -5.91 -11.52
N ILE A 108 4.86 -4.82 -10.91
CA ILE A 108 5.37 -3.69 -11.69
C ILE A 108 6.56 -4.12 -12.55
N ASP A 109 7.51 -4.86 -11.98
CA ASP A 109 8.63 -5.44 -12.74
C ASP A 109 8.14 -6.36 -13.87
N LEU A 110 7.10 -7.17 -13.62
CA LEU A 110 6.48 -8.01 -14.65
C LEU A 110 5.88 -7.18 -15.79
N TRP A 111 5.18 -6.08 -15.48
CA TRP A 111 4.60 -5.21 -16.51
C TRP A 111 5.66 -4.51 -17.35
N LEU A 112 6.76 -4.08 -16.72
CA LEU A 112 7.91 -3.49 -17.41
C LEU A 112 8.63 -4.53 -18.29
N LEU A 113 8.76 -5.77 -17.82
CA LEU A 113 9.33 -6.87 -18.60
C LEU A 113 8.49 -7.21 -19.85
N LEU A 114 7.17 -7.02 -19.75
CA LEU A 114 6.23 -7.19 -20.86
C LEU A 114 6.14 -5.93 -21.75
N GLU A 115 6.98 -4.93 -21.53
CA GLU A 115 7.06 -3.67 -22.28
C GLU A 115 5.73 -2.89 -22.33
N LEU A 116 4.86 -3.05 -21.32
CA LEU A 116 3.58 -2.35 -21.28
C LEU A 116 3.76 -0.83 -21.21
N ASP A 117 4.83 -0.35 -20.59
CA ASP A 117 5.18 1.07 -20.52
C ASP A 117 5.35 1.69 -21.93
N THR A 118 5.95 0.97 -22.86
CA THR A 118 6.12 1.44 -24.25
C THR A 118 4.77 1.53 -24.97
N LEU A 119 3.91 0.51 -24.79
CA LEU A 119 2.57 0.46 -25.36
C LEU A 119 1.67 1.55 -24.81
N LEU A 120 1.78 1.84 -23.51
CA LEU A 120 1.02 2.90 -22.85
C LEU A 120 1.46 4.27 -23.33
N SER A 121 2.77 4.52 -23.41
CA SER A 121 3.35 5.77 -23.92
C SER A 121 2.95 6.06 -25.37
N ALA A 122 2.82 5.02 -26.19
CA ALA A 122 2.38 5.15 -27.58
C ALA A 122 0.88 5.45 -27.73
N ARG A 123 0.04 5.07 -26.75
CA ARG A 123 -1.43 5.16 -26.85
C ARG A 123 -2.04 6.30 -26.06
N PHE A 124 -1.40 6.75 -24.98
CA PHE A 124 -1.99 7.69 -24.04
C PHE A 124 -1.08 8.90 -23.83
N THR A 125 -1.69 10.06 -23.57
CA THR A 125 -0.92 11.25 -23.16
C THR A 125 -0.57 11.16 -21.67
N PRO A 126 0.53 11.80 -21.22
CA PRO A 126 0.95 11.80 -19.81
C PRO A 126 -0.17 12.10 -18.80
N TYR A 127 -1.02 13.10 -19.10
CA TYR A 127 -2.12 13.48 -18.22
C TYR A 127 -3.25 12.44 -18.16
N VAL A 128 -3.55 11.77 -19.28
CA VAL A 128 -4.54 10.69 -19.32
C VAL A 128 -4.02 9.49 -18.54
N MET A 129 -2.73 9.17 -18.70
CA MET A 129 -2.09 8.10 -17.94
C MET A 129 -2.13 8.38 -16.44
N LEU A 130 -1.81 9.61 -16.04
CA LEU A 130 -1.90 10.04 -14.65
C LEU A 130 -3.31 9.88 -14.08
N ALA A 131 -4.33 10.31 -14.83
CA ALA A 131 -5.73 10.19 -14.39
C ALA A 131 -6.17 8.72 -14.25
N ILE A 132 -5.80 7.86 -15.20
CA ILE A 132 -6.08 6.42 -15.14
C ILE A 132 -5.35 5.78 -13.97
N GLY A 133 -4.05 6.05 -13.80
CA GLY A 133 -3.25 5.54 -12.70
C GLY A 133 -3.84 5.90 -11.34
N LEU A 134 -4.27 7.15 -11.17
CA LEU A 134 -4.94 7.62 -9.95
C LEU A 134 -6.23 6.85 -9.65
N ALA A 135 -7.08 6.67 -10.66
CA ALA A 135 -8.33 5.93 -10.51
C ALA A 135 -8.08 4.44 -10.16
N LEU A 136 -7.14 3.80 -10.86
CA LEU A 136 -6.76 2.40 -10.63
C LEU A 136 -6.17 2.21 -9.23
N CYS A 137 -5.22 3.06 -8.81
CA CYS A 137 -4.60 2.98 -7.48
C CYS A 137 -5.62 3.19 -6.35
N ALA A 138 -6.58 4.12 -6.50
CA ALA A 138 -7.62 4.36 -5.51
C ALA A 138 -8.60 3.19 -5.42
N TYR A 139 -9.08 2.69 -6.57
CA TYR A 139 -9.97 1.53 -6.62
C TYR A 139 -9.31 0.26 -6.08
N ALA A 140 -8.06 0.02 -6.48
CA ALA A 140 -7.28 -1.11 -5.98
C ALA A 140 -7.04 -1.03 -4.47
N SER A 141 -6.74 0.17 -3.95
CA SER A 141 -6.60 0.39 -2.52
C SER A 141 -7.89 0.07 -1.76
N ALA A 142 -9.06 0.43 -2.32
CA ALA A 142 -10.35 0.02 -1.77
C ALA A 142 -10.51 -1.51 -1.74
N LEU A 143 -10.19 -2.24 -2.81
CA LEU A 143 -10.25 -3.71 -2.86
C LEU A 143 -9.30 -4.37 -1.84
N ILE A 144 -8.05 -3.90 -1.78
CA ILE A 144 -7.03 -4.39 -0.85
C ILE A 144 -7.50 -4.19 0.59
N ILE A 145 -8.02 -3.01 0.94
CA ILE A 145 -8.56 -2.73 2.28
C ILE A 145 -9.79 -3.58 2.57
N MET A 146 -10.75 -3.67 1.66
CA MET A 146 -11.96 -4.47 1.82
C MET A 146 -11.67 -5.96 2.03
N SER A 147 -10.50 -6.45 1.57
CA SER A 147 -10.14 -7.87 1.70
C SER A 147 -9.89 -8.28 3.14
N GLY A 148 -9.54 -7.31 4.00
CA GLY A 148 -9.11 -7.55 5.38
C GLY A 148 -7.76 -8.26 5.51
N ILE A 149 -7.10 -8.61 4.39
CA ILE A 149 -5.78 -9.26 4.37
C ILE A 149 -4.68 -8.18 4.23
N GLY A 150 -4.83 -7.30 3.24
CA GLY A 150 -3.79 -6.38 2.80
C GLY A 150 -3.79 -5.07 3.57
N ILE A 151 -2.93 -4.95 4.56
CA ILE A 151 -2.53 -3.66 5.13
C ILE A 151 -1.16 -3.35 4.54
N ARG A 152 -0.99 -2.20 3.85
CA ARG A 152 0.34 -1.80 3.35
C ARG A 152 1.28 -1.51 4.53
N VAL A 153 2.58 -1.61 4.30
CA VAL A 153 3.59 -1.41 5.35
C VAL A 153 3.50 -0.01 5.98
N ILE A 154 3.19 1.00 5.17
CA ILE A 154 2.96 2.38 5.62
C ILE A 154 1.71 2.46 6.49
N ASP A 155 0.60 1.87 6.06
CA ASP A 155 -0.66 1.91 6.81
C ASP A 155 -0.53 1.20 8.17
N LEU A 156 0.27 0.12 8.27
CA LEU A 156 0.57 -0.54 9.54
C LEU A 156 1.30 0.43 10.50
N LEU A 157 2.27 1.20 10.00
CA LEU A 157 2.99 2.19 10.79
C LEU A 157 2.06 3.33 11.23
N VAL A 158 1.22 3.86 10.33
CA VAL A 158 0.22 4.89 10.63
C VAL A 158 -0.71 4.44 11.76
N ILE A 159 -1.29 3.25 11.64
CA ILE A 159 -2.21 2.70 12.65
C ILE A 159 -1.51 2.53 14.01
N THR A 160 -0.20 2.23 14.00
CA THR A 160 0.59 2.08 15.23
C THR A 160 0.88 3.42 15.88
N ILE A 161 1.24 4.43 15.07
CA ILE A 161 1.44 5.81 15.52
C ILE A 161 0.15 6.31 16.17
N MET A 162 -1.00 6.14 15.53
CA MET A 162 -2.28 6.54 16.11
C MET A 162 -2.52 5.90 17.49
N ARG A 163 -2.29 4.58 17.61
CA ARG A 163 -2.52 3.84 18.85
C ARG A 163 -1.56 4.20 19.98
N LYS A 164 -0.31 4.56 19.67
CA LYS A 164 0.73 4.84 20.67
C LYS A 164 0.91 6.32 21.00
N LEU A 165 0.75 7.19 20.01
CA LEU A 165 1.02 8.63 20.11
C LEU A 165 -0.27 9.47 20.12
N GLY A 166 -1.43 8.87 19.84
CA GLY A 166 -2.71 9.58 19.83
C GLY A 166 -2.87 10.57 18.67
N TRP A 167 -2.05 10.46 17.63
CA TRP A 167 -2.14 11.33 16.45
C TRP A 167 -3.37 10.98 15.61
N SER A 168 -3.87 11.96 14.85
CA SER A 168 -4.89 11.71 13.82
C SER A 168 -4.29 10.88 12.68
N PHE A 169 -5.16 10.14 11.97
CA PHE A 169 -4.74 9.29 10.84
C PHE A 169 -4.07 10.12 9.75
N THR A 170 -4.68 11.24 9.39
CA THR A 170 -4.19 12.13 8.33
C THR A 170 -2.81 12.69 8.68
N LEU A 171 -2.60 13.13 9.93
CA LEU A 171 -1.29 13.64 10.36
C LEU A 171 -0.22 12.56 10.31
N ALA A 172 -0.49 11.38 10.89
CA ALA A 172 0.46 10.28 10.91
C ALA A 172 0.81 9.78 9.50
N LYS A 173 -0.20 9.72 8.61
CA LYS A 173 -0.01 9.32 7.21
C LYS A 173 0.82 10.34 6.44
N MET A 174 0.48 11.62 6.52
CA MET A 174 1.24 12.67 5.84
C MET A 174 2.69 12.72 6.30
N VAL A 175 2.96 12.65 7.61
CA VAL A 175 4.35 12.68 8.13
C VAL A 175 5.16 11.51 7.58
N LEU A 176 4.60 10.29 7.59
CA LEU A 176 5.29 9.12 7.06
C LEU A 176 5.50 9.19 5.55
N GLU A 177 4.46 9.53 4.79
CA GLU A 177 4.55 9.63 3.33
C GLU A 177 5.52 10.73 2.90
N ILE A 178 5.50 11.90 3.55
CA ILE A 178 6.46 12.99 3.29
C ILE A 178 7.88 12.54 3.64
N SER A 179 8.08 11.84 4.76
CA SER A 179 9.42 11.37 5.16
C SER A 179 10.00 10.39 4.14
N ILE A 180 9.20 9.41 3.70
CA ILE A 180 9.60 8.42 2.68
C ILE A 180 9.85 9.11 1.34
N PHE A 181 8.96 10.02 0.96
CA PHE A 181 9.09 10.82 -0.26
C PHE A 181 10.41 11.61 -0.27
N LEU A 182 10.74 12.33 0.81
CA LEU A 182 11.97 13.12 0.89
C LEU A 182 13.22 12.25 0.77
N LEU A 183 13.21 11.07 1.41
CA LEU A 183 14.29 10.09 1.27
C LEU A 183 14.41 9.60 -0.17
N GLY A 184 13.29 9.26 -0.80
CA GLY A 184 13.26 8.79 -2.18
C GLY A 184 13.71 9.84 -3.19
N TRP A 185 13.26 11.09 -3.00
CA TRP A 185 13.67 12.20 -3.83
C TRP A 185 15.17 12.48 -3.70
N GLY A 186 15.71 12.40 -2.48
CA GLY A 186 17.16 12.48 -2.24
C GLY A 186 17.96 11.36 -2.93
N LEU A 187 17.36 10.20 -3.17
CA LEU A 187 17.97 9.10 -3.94
C LEU A 187 17.87 9.29 -5.46
N GLY A 188 17.15 10.31 -5.93
CA GLY A 188 16.91 10.59 -7.35
C GLY A 188 15.59 10.03 -7.88
N GLY A 189 14.65 9.68 -7.00
CA GLY A 189 13.31 9.24 -7.39
C GLY A 189 12.49 10.34 -8.09
N PRO A 190 11.55 9.97 -8.97
CA PRO A 190 10.77 10.93 -9.75
C PRO A 190 9.74 11.67 -8.89
N PHE A 191 9.71 13.00 -9.00
CA PHE A 191 8.74 13.86 -8.33
C PHE A 191 8.04 14.77 -9.33
N GLY A 192 6.75 15.02 -9.12
CA GLY A 192 6.01 16.00 -9.90
C GLY A 192 4.56 16.14 -9.45
N ILE A 193 3.73 16.73 -10.32
CA ILE A 193 2.31 16.98 -10.07
C ILE A 193 1.52 15.69 -9.75
N GLY A 194 1.95 14.56 -10.29
CA GLY A 194 1.36 13.25 -10.02
C GLY A 194 1.54 12.80 -8.57
N THR A 195 2.69 13.08 -7.95
CA THR A 195 2.91 12.77 -6.52
C THR A 195 2.00 13.60 -5.63
N ILE A 196 1.83 14.89 -5.94
CA ILE A 196 0.93 15.78 -5.21
C ILE A 196 -0.52 15.32 -5.39
N ALA A 197 -0.92 14.99 -6.62
CA ALA A 197 -2.24 14.45 -6.92
C ALA A 197 -2.50 13.14 -6.17
N PHE A 198 -1.53 12.24 -6.10
CA PHE A 198 -1.64 10.98 -5.36
C PHE A 198 -1.96 11.23 -3.88
N LEU A 199 -1.15 12.08 -3.21
CA LEU A 199 -1.31 12.39 -1.79
C LEU A 199 -2.68 13.01 -1.48
N LEU A 200 -3.17 13.90 -2.34
CA LEU A 200 -4.41 14.63 -2.11
C LEU A 200 -5.67 13.85 -2.49
N ILE A 201 -5.60 13.00 -3.53
CA ILE A 201 -6.80 12.46 -4.17
C ILE A 201 -7.05 10.99 -3.79
N ILE A 202 -6.00 10.18 -3.61
CA ILE A 202 -6.17 8.74 -3.34
C ILE A 202 -6.90 8.51 -2.01
N ALA A 203 -6.46 9.16 -0.93
CA ALA A 203 -7.05 8.93 0.39
C ALA A 203 -8.57 9.28 0.44
N PRO A 204 -9.03 10.42 -0.09
CA PRO A 204 -10.46 10.70 -0.21
C PRO A 204 -11.24 9.75 -1.13
N LEU A 205 -10.63 9.27 -2.22
CA LEU A 205 -11.31 8.40 -3.19
C LEU A 205 -11.50 6.94 -2.73
N ILE A 206 -10.73 6.47 -1.75
CA ILE A 206 -10.87 5.08 -1.26
C ILE A 206 -12.29 4.82 -0.74
N ARG A 207 -12.85 5.74 0.05
CA ARG A 207 -14.20 5.59 0.63
C ARG A 207 -15.33 5.44 -0.39
N PRO A 208 -15.47 6.34 -1.39
CA PRO A 208 -16.51 6.18 -2.39
C PRO A 208 -16.34 4.89 -3.19
N PHE A 209 -15.11 4.43 -3.47
CA PHE A 209 -14.91 3.14 -4.14
C PHE A 209 -15.30 1.94 -3.25
N MET A 210 -15.00 1.98 -1.95
CA MET A 210 -15.49 0.95 -1.02
C MET A 210 -17.03 0.91 -1.01
N ASN A 211 -17.69 2.07 -0.93
CA ASN A 211 -19.15 2.16 -0.96
C ASN A 211 -19.73 1.69 -2.31
N LEU A 212 -19.06 1.98 -3.43
CA LEU A 212 -19.44 1.52 -4.75
C LEU A 212 -19.41 -0.01 -4.83
N ASN A 213 -18.34 -0.62 -4.33
CA ASN A 213 -18.15 -2.07 -4.33
C ASN A 213 -19.17 -2.80 -3.44
N GLU A 214 -19.47 -2.26 -2.26
CA GLU A 214 -20.53 -2.78 -1.39
C GLU A 214 -21.91 -2.68 -2.05
N ARG A 215 -22.22 -1.55 -2.71
CA ARG A 215 -23.55 -1.25 -3.23
C ARG A 215 -23.86 -1.94 -4.56
N TYR A 216 -22.90 -1.94 -5.50
CA TYR A 216 -23.12 -2.42 -6.86
C TYR A 216 -22.56 -3.82 -7.08
N LEU A 217 -21.35 -4.10 -6.60
CA LEU A 217 -20.71 -5.41 -6.77
C LEU A 217 -21.08 -6.39 -5.65
N ARG A 218 -21.81 -5.93 -4.62
CA ARG A 218 -22.18 -6.71 -3.42
C ARG A 218 -20.99 -7.41 -2.78
N LEU A 219 -19.80 -6.80 -2.89
CA LEU A 219 -18.58 -7.33 -2.30
C LEU A 219 -18.63 -7.13 -0.79
N SER A 220 -18.45 -8.22 -0.06
CA SER A 220 -18.35 -8.19 1.40
C SER A 220 -17.10 -7.42 1.83
N ASN A 221 -17.30 -6.38 2.64
CA ASN A 221 -16.21 -5.64 3.25
C ASN A 221 -15.74 -6.35 4.51
N TYR A 222 -14.63 -7.08 4.38
CA TYR A 222 -13.98 -7.82 5.45
C TYR A 222 -12.89 -7.01 6.18
N GLY A 223 -12.67 -5.76 5.74
CA GLY A 223 -11.66 -4.84 6.26
C GLY A 223 -12.15 -3.99 7.43
N LEU A 224 -11.77 -2.70 7.42
CA LEU A 224 -12.13 -1.76 8.48
C LEU A 224 -13.65 -1.60 8.56
N GLY A 225 -14.25 -2.05 9.66
CA GLY A 225 -15.68 -1.84 9.93
C GLY A 225 -16.04 -0.35 9.98
N ARG A 226 -17.30 0.02 9.67
CA ARG A 226 -17.78 1.42 9.55
C ARG A 226 -17.42 2.35 10.74
N ARG A 227 -17.13 1.81 11.93
CA ARG A 227 -16.70 2.56 13.14
C ARG A 227 -15.19 2.61 13.41
N GLN A 228 -14.40 1.74 12.79
CA GLN A 228 -12.94 1.64 12.98
C GLN A 228 -12.15 2.22 11.81
N SER A 229 -12.83 2.68 10.76
CA SER A 229 -12.24 3.43 9.66
C SER A 229 -11.62 4.73 10.19
N PRO A 230 -10.29 4.91 10.12
CA PRO A 230 -9.62 6.15 10.56
C PRO A 230 -10.03 7.39 9.75
N LEU A 231 -10.80 7.17 8.69
CA LEU A 231 -11.30 8.18 7.78
C LEU A 231 -12.65 8.76 8.27
N ALA A 232 -13.16 8.35 9.44
CA ALA A 232 -14.50 8.69 9.96
C ALA A 232 -14.60 10.11 10.55
N GLU A 233 -13.55 10.90 10.41
CA GLU A 233 -13.48 12.32 10.72
C GLU A 233 -13.40 13.13 9.43
#